data_AF-A0A9E0J4D8-F1
#
_entry.id   AF-A0A9E0J4D8-F1
#
_cell.length_a   1.000
_cell.length_b   1.000
_cell.length_c   1.000
_cell.angle_alpha   90.00
_cell.angle_beta   90.00
_cell.angle_gamma   90.00
#
_symmetry.space_group_name_H-M   'P 1'
#
loop_
_entity.id
_entity.type
_entity.pdbx_description
1 polymer ?
#
loop_
_entity_poly.entity_id
_entity_poly.type
_entity_poly.pdbx_seq_one_letter_code
_entity_poly.pdbx_strand_id
1 'polypeptide(L)'
;MNVVICCIEDAIYGVRLAARQLDFNQDSGNFSMPCIMGDDWFQKVNYVPSPPASVVRFIEDTALVVFHLQADAEKFEQWLTRANLEVEHGFSTMQG
;
A
#
# COMPACT_ATOMS: atom_id res chain seq x y z
N MET A 1 8.40 -1.69 7.40
CA MET A 1 8.93 -2.15 6.10
C MET A 1 9.05 -0.99 5.13
N ASN A 2 10.01 -1.05 4.21
CA ASN A 2 10.14 -0.09 3.13
C ASN A 2 9.22 -0.49 1.97
N VAL A 3 8.64 0.48 1.27
CA VAL A 3 7.89 0.29 0.04
C VAL A 3 8.46 1.22 -1.01
N VAL A 4 8.93 0.64 -2.11
CA VAL A 4 9.44 1.37 -3.27
C VAL A 4 8.40 1.25 -4.37
N ILE A 5 7.91 2.40 -4.83
CA ILE A 5 6.89 2.51 -5.86
C ILE A 5 7.55 3.14 -7.09
N CYS A 6 7.46 2.45 -8.22
CA CYS A 6 8.01 2.91 -9.50
C CYS A 6 6.95 2.76 -10.61
N CYS A 7 7.20 3.39 -11.75
CA CYS A 7 6.45 3.11 -12.97
C CYS A 7 7.38 2.78 -14.15
N ILE A 8 6.81 2.18 -15.20
CA ILE A 8 7.54 1.84 -16.43
C ILE A 8 7.58 3.05 -17.38
N GLU A 9 6.51 3.84 -17.44
CA GLU A 9 6.42 4.97 -18.37
C GLU A 9 7.42 6.09 -18.10
N ASP A 10 7.81 6.27 -16.82
CA ASP A 10 8.83 7.23 -16.42
C ASP A 10 9.88 6.54 -15.53
N ALA A 11 11.07 6.32 -16.10
CA ALA A 11 12.19 5.67 -15.42
C ALA A 11 12.79 6.50 -14.27
N ILE A 12 12.44 7.79 -14.16
CA ILE A 12 12.92 8.69 -13.11
C ILE A 12 11.95 8.68 -11.92
N TYR A 13 10.67 8.36 -12.15
CA TYR A 13 9.69 8.30 -11.09
C TYR A 13 9.96 7.11 -10.16
N GLY A 14 10.29 7.42 -8.91
CA GLY A 14 10.52 6.47 -7.85
C GLY A 14 10.26 7.09 -6.50
N VAL A 15 9.30 6.54 -5.77
CA VAL A 15 8.95 7.01 -4.43
C VAL A 15 9.27 5.92 -3.42
N ARG A 16 9.83 6.31 -2.27
CA ARG A 16 10.09 5.41 -1.15
C ARG A 16 9.30 5.86 0.06
N LEU A 17 8.51 4.94 0.61
CA LEU A 17 7.69 5.15 1.79
C LEU A 17 7.99 4.08 2.83
N ALA A 18 7.80 4.41 4.10
CA ALA A 18 7.74 3.42 5.15
C ALA A 18 6.27 2.98 5.32
N ALA A 19 6.04 1.68 5.40
CA ALA A 19 4.77 1.11 5.79
C ALA A 19 4.96 0.25 7.04
N ARG A 20 3.98 0.21 7.94
CA ARG A 20 4.07 -0.68 9.12
C ARG A 20 4.14 -2.14 8.69
N GLN A 21 3.19 -2.54 7.84
CA GLN A 21 3.10 -3.83 7.19
C GLN A 21 2.33 -3.66 5.88
N LEU A 22 2.62 -4.50 4.88
CA LEU A 22 1.93 -4.53 3.61
C LEU A 22 1.91 -5.98 3.14
N ASP A 23 0.72 -6.50 2.89
CA ASP A 23 0.48 -7.82 2.33
C ASP A 23 -0.05 -7.68 0.89
N PHE A 24 0.25 -8.65 0.04
CA PHE A 24 -0.26 -8.68 -1.34
C PHE A 24 -0.73 -10.09 -1.70
N ASN A 25 -1.97 -10.18 -2.20
CA ASN A 25 -2.52 -11.41 -2.75
C ASN A 25 -2.34 -11.40 -4.28
N GLN A 26 -1.52 -12.32 -4.79
CA GLN A 26 -1.20 -12.42 -6.22
C GLN A 26 -2.41 -12.82 -7.07
N ASP A 27 -3.33 -13.64 -6.55
CA ASP A 27 -4.48 -14.15 -7.30
C ASP A 27 -5.51 -13.04 -7.55
N SER A 28 -5.72 -12.17 -6.56
CA SER A 28 -6.70 -11.08 -6.65
C SER A 28 -6.10 -9.71 -6.98
N GLY A 29 -4.77 -9.57 -6.94
CA GLY A 29 -4.10 -8.27 -7.07
C GLY A 29 -4.37 -7.33 -5.89
N ASN A 30 -4.88 -7.85 -4.77
CA ASN A 30 -5.24 -7.05 -3.60
C ASN A 30 -4.05 -6.80 -2.70
N PHE A 31 -3.80 -5.53 -2.41
CA PHE A 31 -2.95 -5.08 -1.32
C PHE A 31 -3.78 -4.95 -0.06
N SER A 32 -3.20 -5.32 1.08
CA SER A 32 -3.85 -5.11 2.36
C SER A 32 -2.87 -4.73 3.45
N MET A 33 -3.33 -3.92 4.40
CA MET A 33 -2.59 -3.56 5.61
C MET A 33 -3.44 -3.88 6.83
N PRO A 34 -2.88 -4.54 7.87
CA PRO A 34 -3.61 -4.77 9.11
C PRO A 34 -3.86 -3.44 9.82
N CYS A 35 -5.13 -3.21 10.20
CA CYS A 35 -5.54 -2.10 11.03
C CYS A 35 -5.74 -2.61 12.45
N ILE A 36 -4.98 -2.08 13.41
CA ILE A 36 -5.12 -2.47 14.82
C ILE A 36 -6.24 -1.60 15.41
N MET A 37 -7.47 -2.12 15.41
CA MET A 37 -8.64 -1.45 16.00
C MET A 37 -9.14 -2.21 17.22
N GLY A 38 -8.75 -1.77 18.42
CA GLY A 38 -9.22 -2.35 19.67
C GLY A 38 -9.00 -3.86 19.75
N ASP A 39 -10.05 -4.60 20.11
CA ASP A 39 -10.04 -6.07 20.24
C ASP A 39 -10.27 -6.82 18.90
N ASP A 40 -10.46 -6.11 17.78
CA ASP A 40 -10.68 -6.73 16.47
C ASP A 40 -9.40 -6.73 15.64
N TRP A 41 -8.59 -7.76 15.84
CA TRP A 41 -7.26 -7.92 15.25
C TRP A 41 -7.32 -8.33 13.77
N PHE A 42 -8.51 -8.57 13.20
CA PHE A 42 -8.69 -9.03 11.83
C PHE A 42 -9.02 -7.93 10.83
N GLN A 43 -9.16 -6.67 11.27
CA GLN A 43 -9.48 -5.58 10.36
C GLN A 43 -8.29 -5.25 9.45
N LYS A 44 -8.59 -5.05 8.17
CA LYS A 44 -7.60 -4.72 7.14
C LYS A 44 -8.11 -3.61 6.24
N VAL A 45 -7.24 -2.67 5.92
CA VAL A 45 -7.46 -1.74 4.81
C VAL A 45 -7.03 -2.43 3.54
N ASN A 46 -7.90 -2.46 2.54
CA ASN A 46 -7.68 -3.18 1.28
C ASN A 46 -7.59 -2.21 0.10
N TYR A 47 -6.84 -2.58 -0.92
CA TYR A 47 -6.75 -1.84 -2.17
C TYR A 47 -6.42 -2.76 -3.33
N VAL A 48 -7.27 -2.72 -4.36
CA VAL A 48 -7.05 -3.41 -5.62
C VAL A 48 -6.81 -2.34 -6.69
N PRO A 49 -5.57 -2.13 -7.14
CA PRO A 49 -5.29 -1.19 -8.22
C PRO A 49 -5.98 -1.62 -9.51
N SER A 50 -6.49 -0.65 -10.26
CA SER A 50 -7.06 -0.86 -11.59
C SER A 50 -6.54 0.23 -12.52
N PRO A 51 -5.59 -0.08 -13.43
CA PRO A 51 -5.02 -1.40 -13.72
C PRO A 51 -4.13 -1.97 -12.58
N PRO A 52 -3.93 -3.30 -12.53
CA PRO A 52 -3.11 -3.94 -11.49
C PRO A 52 -1.63 -3.57 -11.62
N ALA A 53 -0.89 -3.71 -10.52
CA ALA A 53 0.57 -3.57 -10.54
C ALA A 53 1.21 -4.60 -11.49
N SER A 54 2.19 -4.16 -12.27
CA SER A 54 2.93 -5.00 -13.21
C SER A 54 3.92 -5.92 -12.50
N VAL A 55 4.56 -5.43 -11.44
CA VAL A 55 5.48 -6.23 -10.62
C VAL A 55 5.21 -5.95 -9.16
N VAL A 56 5.09 -7.01 -8.37
CA VAL A 56 5.12 -6.95 -6.90
C VAL A 56 6.14 -7.96 -6.41
N ARG A 57 7.10 -7.51 -5.62
CA ARG A 57 8.16 -8.34 -5.01
C ARG A 57 8.40 -7.89 -3.57
N PHE A 58 8.57 -8.86 -2.68
CA PHE A 58 9.04 -8.63 -1.33
C PHE A 58 10.48 -9.14 -1.25
N ILE A 59 11.40 -8.25 -0.90
CA ILE A 59 12.83 -8.50 -0.80
C ILE A 59 13.24 -8.03 0.59
N GLU A 60 13.51 -8.97 1.49
CA GLU A 60 13.81 -8.67 2.90
C GLU A 60 12.73 -7.78 3.55
N ASP A 61 13.10 -6.57 3.97
CA ASP A 61 12.21 -5.60 4.60
C ASP A 61 11.56 -4.62 3.60
N THR A 62 11.74 -4.85 2.29
CA THR A 62 11.37 -3.93 1.22
C THR A 62 10.37 -4.58 0.26
N ALA A 63 9.23 -3.91 0.03
CA ALA A 63 8.32 -4.23 -1.06
C ALA A 63 8.63 -3.35 -2.28
N LEU A 64 8.87 -3.96 -3.43
CA LEU A 64 8.96 -3.28 -4.72
C LEU A 64 7.63 -3.45 -5.46
N VAL A 65 6.99 -2.32 -5.77
CA VAL A 65 5.73 -2.26 -6.52
C VAL A 65 5.94 -1.43 -7.77
N VAL A 66 5.72 -2.02 -8.93
CA VAL A 66 5.92 -1.38 -10.23
C VAL A 66 4.59 -1.32 -10.97
N PHE A 67 4.19 -0.12 -11.38
CA PHE A 67 3.03 0.11 -12.24
C PHE A 67 3.46 0.40 -13.68
N HIS A 68 2.54 0.29 -14.63
CA HIS A 68 2.83 0.73 -15.99
C HIS A 68 2.84 2.25 -16.07
N LEU A 69 1.78 2.88 -15.55
CA LEU A 69 1.57 4.34 -15.55
C LEU A 69 1.96 4.96 -14.20
N GLN A 70 2.53 6.17 -14.23
CA GLN A 70 2.82 7.01 -13.07
C GLN A 70 1.55 7.36 -12.32
N ALA A 71 0.46 7.67 -13.03
CA ALA A 71 -0.82 8.02 -12.40
C ALA A 71 -1.35 6.90 -11.48
N ASP A 72 -1.06 5.63 -11.78
CA ASP A 72 -1.48 4.51 -10.94
C ASP A 72 -0.52 4.28 -9.77
N ALA A 73 0.78 4.54 -9.98
CA ALA A 73 1.77 4.58 -8.91
C ALA A 73 1.43 5.67 -7.88
N GLU A 74 1.04 6.86 -8.33
CA GLU A 74 0.61 7.97 -7.46
C GLU A 74 -0.66 7.64 -6.67
N LYS A 75 -1.65 6.99 -7.30
CA LYS A 75 -2.86 6.52 -6.57
C LYS A 75 -2.50 5.52 -5.48
N PHE A 76 -1.57 4.61 -5.78
CA PHE A 76 -1.10 3.63 -4.80
C PHE A 76 -0.31 4.30 -3.66
N GLU A 77 0.55 5.27 -3.97
CA GLU A 77 1.24 6.11 -2.99
C GLU A 77 0.25 6.83 -2.05
N GLN A 78 -0.78 7.46 -2.62
CA GLN A 78 -1.81 8.17 -1.86
C GLN A 78 -2.58 7.22 -0.94
N TRP A 79 -2.96 6.04 -1.47
CA TRP A 79 -3.61 5.02 -0.67
C TRP A 79 -2.71 4.54 0.47
N LEU A 80 -1.44 4.24 0.20
CA LEU A 80 -0.50 3.73 1.19
C LEU A 80 -0.25 4.77 2.29
N THR A 81 -0.12 6.03 1.92
CA THR A 81 0.02 7.15 2.87
C THR A 81 -1.20 7.24 3.78
N ARG A 82 -2.41 7.18 3.20
CA ARG A 82 -3.65 7.20 3.98
C ARG A 82 -3.79 5.97 4.88
N ALA A 83 -3.50 4.78 4.35
CA ALA A 83 -3.58 3.54 5.10
C ALA A 83 -2.60 3.54 6.29
N ASN A 84 -1.39 4.07 6.11
CA ASN A 84 -0.45 4.27 7.21
C ASN A 84 -1.01 5.19 8.30
N LEU A 85 -1.63 6.32 7.94
CA LEU A 85 -2.27 7.21 8.91
C LEU A 85 -3.42 6.53 9.65
N GLU A 86 -4.25 5.76 8.95
CA GLU A 86 -5.36 5.00 9.55
C GLU A 86 -4.85 3.92 10.53
N VAL A 87 -3.70 3.29 10.21
CA VAL A 87 -3.05 2.28 11.08
C VAL A 87 -2.32 2.92 12.26
N GLU A 88 -1.74 4.12 12.11
CA GLU A 88 -1.03 4.82 13.19
C GLU A 88 -1.98 5.42 14.22
N HIS A 89 -3.09 6.00 13.78
CA HIS A 89 -4.03 6.70 14.66
C HIS A 89 -5.21 5.84 15.12
N GLY A 90 -5.38 4.64 14.55
CA GLY A 90 -6.67 3.95 14.54
C GLY A 90 -7.70 4.81 13.81
N PHE A 91 -8.83 4.23 13.39
CA PHE A 91 -9.94 5.10 13.01
C PHE A 91 -10.31 5.95 14.23
N SER A 92 -10.04 7.26 14.16
CA SER A 92 -10.72 8.24 15.01
C SER A 92 -12.19 8.25 14.59
N THR A 93 -12.93 7.20 14.93
CA THR A 93 -14.39 7.22 14.87
C THR A 93 -14.83 8.31 15.83
N MET A 94 -15.34 9.41 15.25
CA MET A 94 -16.19 10.44 15.83
C MET A 94 -16.46 10.29 17.33
N GLN A 95 -15.82 11.12 18.15
CA GLN A 95 -16.40 11.48 19.44
C GLN A 95 -17.60 12.40 19.20
N GLY A 96 -18.80 11.91 19.56
CA GLY A 96 -19.95 12.74 19.94
C GLY A 96 -20.80 13.30 18.81
#